data_AF-A0A315B6T3-F1
#
_entry.id   AF-A0A315B6T3-F1
#
_cell.length_a   1.000
_cell.length_b   1.000
_cell.length_c   1.000
_cell.angle_alpha   90.00
_cell.angle_beta   90.00
_cell.angle_gamma   90.00
#
_symmetry.space_group_name_H-M   'P 1'
#
loop_
_entity.id
_entity.type
_entity.pdbx_description
1 polymer ?
#
loop_
_entity_poly.entity_id
_entity_poly.type
_entity_poly.pdbx_seq_one_letter_code
_entity_poly.pdbx_strand_id
1 'polypeptide(L)'
;MRTNIEIDDDLMASAMAAGGFKTKKEAVEEGLRLVRRRQVYNGLLALRGKLQWDDSDAAWAQARTDEAPAMAVQEPKAAYSVPKKAAAKARTTQAKKPAKAARSKAK
;
A
#
# COMPACT_ATOMS: atom_id res chain seq x y z
N MET A 1 -8.71 32.79 -6.18
CA MET A 1 -9.58 33.97 -6.40
C MET A 1 -10.41 34.18 -5.14
N ARG A 2 -10.67 35.42 -4.74
CA ARG A 2 -11.56 35.71 -3.61
C ARG A 2 -12.99 35.85 -4.13
N THR A 3 -13.90 35.06 -3.58
CA THR A 3 -15.30 35.03 -3.98
C THR A 3 -16.15 35.02 -2.71
N ASN A 4 -17.25 35.75 -2.73
CA ASN A 4 -18.26 35.69 -1.68
C ASN A 4 -19.33 34.68 -2.09
N ILE A 5 -19.56 33.69 -1.23
CA ILE A 5 -20.54 32.61 -1.43
C ILE A 5 -21.24 32.38 -0.10
N GLU A 6 -22.55 32.13 -0.14
CA GLU A 6 -23.32 31.70 1.03
C GLU A 6 -23.12 30.19 1.23
N ILE A 7 -22.75 29.79 2.44
CA ILE A 7 -22.53 28.39 2.85
C ILE A 7 -23.24 28.20 4.18
N ASP A 8 -23.86 27.04 4.36
CA ASP A 8 -24.41 26.60 5.64
C ASP A 8 -23.32 26.58 6.73
N ASP A 9 -23.57 27.24 7.86
CA ASP A 9 -22.63 27.35 8.96
C ASP A 9 -22.39 26.01 9.68
N ASP A 10 -23.40 25.14 9.76
CA ASP A 10 -23.27 23.82 10.37
C ASP A 10 -22.38 22.93 9.50
N LEU A 11 -22.53 23.03 8.18
CA LEU A 11 -21.66 22.35 7.23
C LEU A 11 -20.20 22.83 7.39
N MET A 12 -19.97 24.14 7.46
CA MET A 12 -18.62 24.69 7.64
C MET A 12 -18.00 24.25 8.96
N ALA A 13 -18.77 24.28 10.05
CA ALA A 13 -18.32 23.84 11.37
C ALA A 13 -17.93 22.36 11.36
N SER A 14 -18.77 21.50 10.76
CA SER A 14 -18.47 20.07 10.63
C SER A 14 -17.20 19.81 9.80
N ALA A 15 -17.00 20.54 8.71
CA ALA A 15 -15.82 20.41 7.85
C ALA A 15 -14.54 20.88 8.56
N MET A 16 -14.61 21.98 9.29
CA MET A 16 -13.50 22.49 10.10
C MET A 16 -13.15 21.53 11.24
N ALA A 17 -14.13 20.95 11.92
CA ALA A 17 -13.93 19.97 12.97
C ALA A 17 -13.32 18.66 12.43
N ALA A 18 -13.83 18.15 11.31
CA ALA A 18 -13.34 16.91 10.70
C ALA A 18 -11.91 17.05 10.13
N GLY A 19 -11.58 18.20 9.56
CA GLY A 19 -10.27 18.46 8.96
C GLY A 19 -9.25 19.14 9.87
N GLY A 20 -9.65 19.57 11.08
CA GLY A 20 -8.77 20.29 12.00
C GLY A 20 -8.29 21.65 11.47
N PHE A 21 -9.11 22.32 10.65
CA PHE A 21 -8.71 23.56 9.97
C PHE A 21 -8.86 24.78 10.87
N LYS A 22 -7.91 25.72 10.77
CA LYS A 22 -7.93 26.96 11.57
C LYS A 22 -8.78 28.04 10.91
N THR A 23 -8.91 28.01 9.58
CA THR A 23 -9.63 29.04 8.83
C THR A 23 -10.70 28.43 7.90
N LYS A 24 -11.78 29.18 7.67
CA LYS A 24 -12.83 28.80 6.71
C LYS A 24 -12.26 28.63 5.29
N LYS A 25 -11.25 29.43 4.90
CA LYS A 25 -10.60 29.34 3.60
C LYS A 25 -9.86 28.01 3.41
N GLU A 26 -9.08 27.58 4.39
CA GLU A 26 -8.37 26.30 4.34
C GLU A 26 -9.33 25.12 4.19
N ALA A 27 -10.43 25.13 4.96
CA ALA A 27 -11.46 24.09 4.87
C ALA A 27 -12.07 24.00 3.47
N VAL A 28 -12.34 25.14 2.83
CA VAL A 28 -12.89 25.17 1.46
C VAL A 28 -11.85 24.70 0.44
N GLU A 29 -10.59 25.15 0.53
CA GLU A 29 -9.54 24.72 -0.39
C GLU A 29 -9.26 23.21 -0.29
N GLU A 30 -9.17 22.67 0.92
CA GLU A 30 -8.99 21.24 1.13
C GLU A 30 -10.21 20.42 0.71
N GLY A 31 -11.42 20.93 0.96
CA GLY A 31 -12.65 20.32 0.44
C GLY A 31 -12.64 20.19 -1.09
N LEU A 32 -12.25 21.25 -1.80
CA LEU A 32 -12.13 21.21 -3.26
C LEU A 32 -11.01 20.27 -3.74
N ARG A 33 -9.87 20.23 -3.03
CA ARG A 33 -8.79 19.27 -3.31
C ARG A 33 -9.27 17.83 -3.15
N LEU A 34 -10.07 17.55 -2.13
CA LEU A 34 -10.64 16.23 -1.88
C LEU A 34 -11.60 15.81 -3.02
N VAL A 35 -12.48 16.71 -3.46
CA VAL A 35 -13.39 16.45 -4.59
C VAL A 35 -12.61 16.09 -5.85
N ARG A 36 -11.52 16.81 -6.16
CA ARG A 36 -10.64 16.47 -7.29
C ARG A 36 -10.07 15.05 -7.14
N ARG A 37 -9.59 14.68 -5.96
CA ARG A 37 -8.99 13.35 -5.71
C ARG A 37 -10.02 12.22 -5.76
N ARG A 38 -11.28 12.48 -5.41
CA ARG A 38 -12.34 11.47 -5.36
C ARG A 38 -12.55 10.76 -6.69
N GLN A 39 -12.40 11.44 -7.82
CA GLN A 39 -12.53 10.80 -9.13
C GLN A 39 -11.44 9.74 -9.38
N VAL A 40 -10.21 10.01 -8.93
CA VAL A 40 -9.12 9.03 -9.02
C VAL A 40 -9.44 7.81 -8.17
N TYR A 41 -9.92 8.02 -6.94
CA TYR A 41 -10.32 6.92 -6.06
C TYR A 41 -11.46 6.08 -6.62
N ASN A 42 -12.44 6.71 -7.27
CA ASN A 42 -13.52 5.98 -7.95
C ASN A 42 -12.98 5.13 -9.10
N GLY A 43 -12.02 5.65 -9.88
CA GLY A 43 -11.34 4.89 -10.94
C GLY A 43 -10.60 3.66 -10.38
N LEU A 44 -9.85 3.84 -9.30
CA LEU A 44 -9.17 2.74 -8.61
C LEU A 44 -10.16 1.71 -8.06
N LEU A 45 -11.28 2.15 -7.50
CA LEU A 45 -12.33 1.26 -7.01
C LEU A 45 -12.98 0.48 -8.15
N ALA A 46 -13.15 1.08 -9.33
CA ALA A 46 -13.67 0.41 -10.51
C ALA A 46 -12.72 -0.67 -11.08
N LEU A 47 -11.43 -0.62 -10.74
CA LEU A 47 -10.42 -1.64 -11.07
C LEU A 47 -10.39 -2.79 -10.05
N ARG A 48 -11.07 -2.64 -8.90
CA ARG A 48 -11.17 -3.69 -7.88
C ARG A 48 -11.77 -4.96 -8.51
N GLY A 49 -11.05 -6.08 -8.37
CA GLY A 49 -11.47 -7.38 -8.91
C GLY A 49 -11.25 -7.57 -10.42
N LYS A 50 -10.82 -6.53 -11.14
CA LYS A 50 -10.41 -6.66 -12.56
C LYS A 50 -8.92 -6.88 -12.71
N LEU A 51 -8.13 -6.36 -11.77
CA LEU A 51 -6.68 -6.52 -11.78
C LEU A 51 -6.30 -7.91 -11.27
N GLN A 52 -5.60 -8.67 -12.10
CA GLN A 52 -4.98 -9.92 -11.71
C GLN A 52 -3.65 -9.60 -11.05
N TRP A 53 -3.54 -9.85 -9.75
CA TRP A 53 -2.29 -9.76 -9.02
C TRP A 53 -1.64 -11.14 -9.06
N ASP A 54 -0.49 -11.25 -9.73
CA ASP A 54 0.34 -12.45 -9.70
C ASP A 54 1.51 -12.24 -8.73
N ASP A 55 1.55 -13.02 -7.66
CA ASP A 55 2.61 -13.01 -6.66
C ASP A 55 3.76 -14.00 -7.00
N SER A 56 3.75 -14.57 -8.21
CA SER A 56 4.83 -15.45 -8.68
C SER A 56 6.08 -14.66 -9.08
N ASP A 57 7.24 -15.10 -8.60
CA ASP A 57 8.56 -14.49 -8.90
C ASP A 57 8.86 -14.47 -10.43
N ALA A 58 8.22 -15.38 -11.18
CA ALA A 58 8.29 -15.44 -12.64
C ALA A 58 7.53 -14.30 -13.33
N ALA A 59 6.35 -13.91 -12.85
CA ALA A 59 5.61 -12.77 -13.40
C ALA A 59 6.31 -11.44 -13.13
N TRP A 60 6.92 -11.27 -11.96
CA TRP A 60 7.77 -10.11 -11.65
C TRP A 60 9.04 -10.06 -12.51
N ALA A 61 9.54 -11.21 -12.98
CA ALA A 61 10.64 -11.28 -13.94
C ALA A 61 10.22 -10.85 -15.35
N GLN A 62 9.02 -11.25 -15.81
CA GLN A 62 8.48 -10.90 -17.14
C GLN A 62 7.99 -9.44 -17.21
N ALA A 63 7.36 -8.91 -16.17
CA ALA A 63 6.95 -7.49 -16.13
C ALA A 63 8.14 -6.52 -16.25
N ARG A 64 9.34 -6.94 -15.82
CA ARG A 64 10.58 -6.16 -16.00
C ARG A 64 11.15 -6.24 -17.41
N THR A 65 10.80 -7.26 -18.20
CA THR A 65 11.26 -7.40 -19.59
C THR A 65 10.37 -6.64 -20.56
N ASP A 66 9.08 -6.53 -20.26
CA ASP A 66 8.10 -5.87 -21.15
C ASP A 66 8.21 -4.33 -21.13
N GLU A 67 8.82 -3.76 -20.08
CA GLU A 67 9.04 -2.31 -19.87
C GLU A 67 10.52 -1.91 -20.00
N ALA A 68 11.30 -2.59 -20.86
CA ALA A 68 12.61 -2.10 -21.25
C ALA A 68 12.48 -1.19 -22.49
N PRO A 69 12.36 0.14 -22.37
CA PRO A 69 12.61 1.01 -23.52
C PRO A 69 14.02 0.68 -24.03
N ALA A 70 14.19 0.63 -25.35
CA ALA A 70 15.43 0.30 -26.07
C ALA A 70 16.64 1.24 -25.79
N MET A 71 16.58 2.00 -24.70
CA MET A 71 17.54 2.99 -24.23
C MET A 71 18.08 2.60 -22.85
N ALA A 72 18.35 1.32 -22.60
CA ALA A 72 19.19 0.93 -21.47
C ALA A 72 20.65 1.24 -21.86
N VAL A 73 21.16 2.38 -21.39
CA VAL A 73 22.61 2.66 -21.41
C VAL A 73 23.30 1.52 -20.67
N GLN A 74 24.10 0.76 -21.41
CA GLN A 74 24.80 -0.41 -20.90
C GLN A 74 25.93 0.05 -19.97
N GLU A 75 25.70 0.07 -18.67
CA GLU A 75 26.78 0.25 -17.70
C GLU A 75 27.72 -0.97 -17.74
N PRO A 76 29.05 -0.78 -17.61
CA PRO A 76 30.00 -1.87 -17.62
C PRO A 76 29.73 -2.81 -16.43
N LYS A 77 29.56 -4.09 -16.74
CA LYS A 77 29.30 -5.15 -15.75
C LYS A 77 30.40 -5.15 -14.68
N ALA A 78 30.03 -4.84 -13.43
CA ALA A 78 30.97 -4.80 -12.33
C ALA A 78 31.68 -6.15 -12.13
N ALA A 79 33.00 -6.11 -12.04
CA ALA A 79 33.89 -7.28 -12.07
C ALA A 79 34.12 -7.96 -10.70
N TYR A 80 33.19 -7.84 -9.75
CA TYR A 80 33.33 -8.50 -8.46
C TYR A 80 32.53 -9.81 -8.40
N SER A 81 33.16 -10.85 -7.85
CA SER A 81 32.53 -12.16 -7.66
C SER A 81 31.62 -12.13 -6.43
N VAL A 82 30.34 -12.49 -6.62
CA VAL A 82 29.42 -12.73 -5.51
C VAL A 82 29.53 -14.21 -5.12
N PRO A 83 29.93 -14.56 -3.88
CA PRO A 83 29.98 -15.95 -3.46
C PRO A 83 28.56 -16.54 -3.40
N LYS A 84 28.38 -17.68 -4.07
CA LYS A 84 27.12 -18.42 -4.13
C LYS A 84 26.74 -18.87 -2.71
N LYS A 85 25.66 -18.33 -2.14
CA LYS A 85 25.17 -18.73 -0.82
C LYS A 85 24.73 -20.20 -0.90
N ALA A 86 25.40 -21.07 -0.14
CA ALA A 86 25.08 -22.49 -0.08
C ALA A 86 23.63 -22.70 0.38
N ALA A 87 22.92 -23.61 -0.28
CA ALA A 87 21.56 -23.99 0.04
C ALA A 87 21.44 -24.35 1.53
N ALA A 88 20.55 -23.66 2.24
CA ALA A 88 20.26 -23.94 3.63
C ALA A 88 19.72 -25.38 3.75
N LYS A 89 20.47 -26.26 4.43
CA LYS A 89 20.00 -27.59 4.83
C LYS A 89 18.70 -27.44 5.60
N ALA A 90 17.64 -28.10 5.12
CA ALA A 90 16.38 -28.26 5.81
C ALA A 90 16.63 -28.84 7.22
N ARG A 91 16.35 -28.06 8.26
CA ARG A 91 16.30 -28.56 9.65
C ARG A 91 14.97 -29.29 9.82
N THR A 92 15.04 -30.62 9.84
CA THR A 92 13.96 -31.50 10.29
C THR A 92 13.71 -31.24 11.78
N THR A 93 12.57 -30.64 12.13
CA THR A 93 12.10 -30.58 13.51
C THR A 93 11.41 -31.90 13.85
N GLN A 94 12.09 -32.75 14.63
CA GLN A 94 11.47 -33.92 15.23
C GLN A 94 10.33 -33.48 16.17
N ALA A 95 9.13 -33.99 15.89
CA ALA A 95 7.92 -33.78 16.68
C ALA A 95 8.11 -34.29 18.12
N LYS A 96 8.03 -33.38 19.10
CA LYS A 96 7.98 -33.73 20.52
C LYS A 96 6.50 -33.95 20.90
N LYS A 97 6.17 -35.20 21.22
CA LYS A 97 4.88 -35.71 21.73
C LYS A 97 4.34 -34.81 22.87
N PRO A 98 3.06 -34.40 22.88
CA PRO A 98 2.52 -33.64 24.02
C PRO A 98 2.23 -34.59 25.19
N ALA A 99 2.79 -34.27 26.35
CA ALA A 99 2.51 -34.94 27.62
C ALA A 99 1.14 -34.50 28.17
N LYS A 100 0.45 -35.45 28.82
CA LYS A 100 -0.94 -35.42 29.27
C LYS A 100 -1.25 -34.23 30.20
N ALA A 101 -2.37 -33.57 29.94
CA ALA A 101 -2.97 -32.56 30.82
C ALA A 101 -3.52 -33.22 32.09
N ALA A 102 -2.93 -32.91 33.24
CA ALA A 102 -3.50 -33.19 34.55
C ALA A 102 -4.55 -32.12 34.87
N ARG A 103 -5.80 -32.55 34.99
CA ARG A 103 -6.98 -31.75 35.31
C ARG A 103 -7.08 -31.64 36.83
N SER A 104 -6.64 -30.53 37.43
CA SER A 104 -6.92 -30.22 38.83
C SER A 104 -8.13 -29.30 38.94
N LYS A 105 -9.15 -29.80 39.64
CA LYS A 105 -10.29 -29.04 40.17
C LYS A 105 -9.86 -28.30 41.43
N ALA A 106 -10.42 -27.12 41.67
CA ALA A 106 -10.76 -26.48 42.97
C ALA A 106 -10.84 -24.97 42.75
N LYS A 107 -11.71 -24.18 43.38
CA LYS A 107 -12.88 -24.38 44.23
C LYS A 107 -13.63 -23.05 44.19
#